data_AF-A0A9D4EY67-F1
#
_entry.id   AF-A0A9D4EY67-F1
#
_cell.length_a   1.000
_cell.length_b   1.000
_cell.length_c   1.000
_cell.angle_alpha   90.00
_cell.angle_beta   90.00
_cell.angle_gamma   90.00
#
_symmetry.space_group_name_H-M   'P 1'
#
loop_
_entity.id
_entity.type
_entity.pdbx_description
1 polymer ?
#
loop_
_entity_poly.entity_id
_entity_poly.type
_entity_poly.pdbx_seq_one_letter_code
_entity_poly.pdbx_strand_id
1 'polypeptide(L)'
;MLSNKGQPVQCPNHRGHCTANVSERESIGDEGKYNEVLGDLISQDIKISNFTCDGDSRAIQGVRKSHGHNVGHLRDLRHLGNSLKRELNKAPFSKGMLKGHSKCNIRSRFALSVKARCIAELKASHKKLQGDIITLKKVMVNIISTIILCFNGYCGTSCAKYSYVCAGTNRQAKNFMPNNVKVKMVDSDQQVLRKCIEMVLGPAALDATKLLTTTQKCEAANRSYQAVNPKSVTFSRNCEGRIHGQVYKLNNGYANSVIAKTMELHANLTQGSKVIKQLAYEDRNDLNRKRTSATIKARALRARTRNYRYKLHEELHYGKGISDPKPDFEGLPHLKHHKYA
;
A
#
# COMPACT_ATOMS: atom_id res chain seq x y z
N MET A 1 15.07 -2.42 31.43
CA MET A 1 14.44 -2.12 32.74
C MET A 1 13.31 -1.12 32.48
N LEU A 2 12.07 -1.59 32.34
CA LEU A 2 10.86 -0.77 32.14
C LEU A 2 9.86 -0.91 33.30
N SER A 3 10.18 -1.74 34.31
CA SER A 3 9.45 -1.79 35.56
C SER A 3 9.42 -0.40 36.18
N ASN A 4 8.22 0.10 36.46
CA ASN A 4 7.93 1.40 37.12
C ASN A 4 7.97 2.68 36.25
N LYS A 5 8.06 2.59 34.92
CA LYS A 5 7.91 3.76 34.03
C LYS A 5 6.51 3.93 33.44
N GLY A 6 5.49 3.40 34.12
CA GLY A 6 4.08 3.42 33.69
C GLY A 6 3.15 4.02 34.74
N GLN A 7 1.90 4.27 34.37
CA GLN A 7 0.89 4.66 35.35
C GLN A 7 0.64 3.51 36.33
N PRO A 8 0.42 3.78 37.63
CA PRO A 8 0.11 2.76 38.61
C PRO A 8 -1.29 2.17 38.29
N VAL A 9 -1.31 0.94 37.78
CA VAL A 9 -2.56 0.23 37.47
C VAL A 9 -2.92 -0.68 38.65
N GLN A 10 -4.10 -0.47 39.26
CA GLN A 10 -4.63 -1.41 40.25
C GLN A 10 -5.25 -2.61 39.52
N CYS A 11 -4.50 -3.71 39.42
CA CYS A 11 -5.04 -4.97 38.90
C CYS A 11 -5.81 -5.69 40.03
N PRO A 12 -7.12 -5.99 39.86
CA PRO A 12 -7.96 -6.52 40.94
C PRO A 12 -7.51 -7.89 41.47
N ASN A 13 -6.81 -8.70 40.66
CA ASN A 13 -6.45 -10.08 41.02
C ASN A 13 -4.92 -10.34 41.18
N HIS A 14 -4.05 -9.33 41.06
CA HIS A 14 -2.59 -9.55 41.04
C HIS A 14 -1.79 -8.38 41.66
N ARG A 15 -2.06 -8.03 42.93
CA ARG A 15 -1.27 -7.02 43.65
C ARG A 15 0.22 -7.40 43.63
N GLY A 16 1.07 -6.49 43.13
CA GLY A 16 2.53 -6.66 43.08
C GLY A 16 3.09 -7.52 41.95
N HIS A 17 2.25 -8.29 41.23
CA HIS A 17 2.70 -9.17 40.13
C HIS A 17 2.25 -8.70 38.74
N CYS A 18 1.34 -7.73 38.68
CA CYS A 18 0.86 -7.17 37.42
C CYS A 18 1.95 -6.30 36.78
N THR A 19 2.49 -6.74 35.64
CA THR A 19 3.44 -5.94 34.84
C THR A 19 2.75 -5.03 33.82
N ALA A 20 1.42 -5.01 33.81
CA ALA A 20 0.63 -4.13 32.96
C ALA A 20 0.79 -2.67 33.41
N ASN A 21 1.18 -1.82 32.47
CA ASN A 21 1.40 -0.39 32.65
C ASN A 21 0.33 0.47 31.93
N VAL A 22 -0.76 -0.17 31.51
CA VAL A 22 -1.86 0.39 30.71
C VAL A 22 -3.15 -0.06 31.39
N SER A 23 -4.11 0.83 31.56
CA SER A 23 -5.39 0.48 32.19
C SER A 23 -6.21 -0.44 31.27
N GLU A 24 -7.06 -1.30 31.84
CA GLU A 24 -7.98 -2.16 31.05
C GLU A 24 -8.91 -1.35 30.12
N ARG A 25 -9.22 -0.11 30.50
CA ARG A 25 -10.04 0.82 29.71
C ARG A 25 -9.26 1.53 28.61
N GLU A 26 -7.93 1.44 28.60
CA GLU A 26 -7.09 2.09 27.60
C GLU A 26 -6.98 1.22 26.35
N SER A 27 -7.32 1.81 25.20
CA SER A 27 -7.16 1.14 23.91
C SER A 27 -5.71 1.18 23.47
N ILE A 28 -5.13 0.00 23.23
CA ILE A 28 -3.80 -0.15 22.59
C ILE A 28 -3.81 0.44 21.17
N GLY A 29 -4.98 0.64 20.56
CA GLY A 29 -5.16 1.22 19.22
C GLY A 29 -5.43 2.72 19.18
N ASP A 30 -5.23 3.49 20.26
CA ASP A 30 -5.43 4.95 20.23
C ASP A 30 -4.26 5.67 19.55
N GLU A 31 -4.26 5.66 18.21
CA GLU A 31 -3.25 6.32 17.40
C GLU A 31 -3.13 7.82 17.70
N GLY A 32 -4.22 8.48 18.10
CA GLY A 32 -4.19 9.89 18.47
C GLY A 32 -3.29 10.15 19.67
N LYS A 33 -3.50 9.40 20.77
CA LYS A 33 -2.68 9.49 21.98
C LYS A 33 -1.20 9.22 21.71
N TYR A 34 -0.87 8.19 20.92
CA TYR A 34 0.53 7.88 20.62
C TYR A 34 1.21 8.94 19.75
N ASN A 35 0.49 9.53 18.79
CA ASN A 35 1.04 10.62 17.97
C ASN A 35 1.20 11.93 18.76
N GLU A 36 0.36 12.17 19.77
CA GLU A 36 0.52 13.29 20.71
C GLU A 36 1.83 13.13 21.50
N VAL A 37 2.00 12.00 22.18
CA VAL A 37 3.21 11.69 22.97
C VAL A 37 4.48 11.72 22.10
N LEU A 38 4.43 11.13 20.91
CA LEU A 38 5.58 11.16 20.00
C LEU A 38 5.87 12.58 19.51
N GLY A 39 4.84 13.35 19.20
CA GLY A 39 4.96 14.74 18.77
C GLY A 39 5.59 15.61 19.86
N ASP A 40 5.19 15.43 21.13
CA ASP A 40 5.78 16.14 22.26
C ASP A 40 7.27 15.82 22.40
N LEU A 41 7.64 14.54 22.28
CA LEU A 41 9.03 14.09 22.37
C LEU A 41 9.92 14.73 21.30
N ILE A 42 9.43 14.84 20.07
CA ILE A 42 10.21 15.37 18.94
C ILE A 42 10.03 16.87 18.74
N SER A 43 9.11 17.52 19.46
CA SER A 43 8.82 18.95 19.35
C SER A 43 10.00 19.86 19.63
N GLN A 44 10.95 19.38 20.43
CA GLN A 44 12.17 20.11 20.78
C GLN A 44 13.15 20.20 19.60
N ASP A 45 13.20 19.18 18.74
CA ASP A 45 14.20 19.05 17.68
C ASP A 45 13.63 19.22 16.27
N ILE A 46 12.34 18.93 16.07
CA ILE A 46 11.73 18.79 14.74
C ILE A 46 10.39 19.52 14.70
N LYS A 47 10.26 20.46 13.75
CA LYS A 47 8.98 21.11 13.42
C LYS A 47 8.26 20.36 12.31
N ILE A 48 7.10 19.80 12.62
CA ILE A 48 6.24 19.15 11.62
C ILE A 48 5.36 20.18 10.94
N SER A 49 5.52 20.36 9.62
CA SER A 49 4.65 21.26 8.82
C SER A 49 3.47 20.53 8.17
N ASN A 50 3.68 19.28 7.74
CA ASN A 50 2.65 18.44 7.13
C ASN A 50 2.76 17.01 7.65
N PHE A 51 1.62 16.36 7.84
CA PHE A 51 1.52 14.97 8.30
C PHE A 51 0.63 14.17 7.35
N THR A 52 1.10 13.00 6.92
CA THR A 52 0.38 12.13 5.97
C THR A 52 -0.09 10.86 6.68
N CYS A 53 -1.40 10.60 6.68
CA CYS A 53 -1.97 9.36 7.20
C CYS A 53 -2.85 8.63 6.16
N ASP A 54 -3.22 7.40 6.47
CA ASP A 54 -4.02 6.51 5.61
C ASP A 54 -5.54 6.78 5.67
N GLY A 55 -5.97 7.65 6.58
CA GLY A 55 -7.35 8.07 6.74
C GLY A 55 -7.83 8.21 8.18
N ASP A 56 -7.02 7.83 9.18
CA ASP A 56 -7.38 8.07 10.58
C ASP A 56 -7.26 9.56 10.95
N SER A 57 -8.40 10.19 11.21
CA SER A 57 -8.49 11.58 11.65
C SER A 57 -7.99 11.79 13.09
N ARG A 58 -7.88 10.74 13.91
CA ARG A 58 -7.37 10.86 15.29
C ARG A 58 -5.86 11.02 15.31
N ALA A 59 -5.14 10.38 14.39
CA ALA A 59 -3.69 10.51 14.28
C ALA A 59 -3.25 11.97 14.09
N ILE A 60 -3.88 12.70 13.17
CA ILE A 60 -3.59 14.13 12.96
C ILE A 60 -4.01 15.01 14.15
N GLN A 61 -5.08 14.66 14.86
CA GLN A 61 -5.47 15.39 16.07
C GLN A 61 -4.38 15.31 17.14
N GLY A 62 -3.78 14.12 17.33
CA GLY A 62 -2.65 13.94 18.23
C GLY A 62 -1.46 14.84 17.87
N VAL A 63 -1.03 14.82 16.60
CA VAL A 63 0.09 15.66 16.12
C VAL A 63 -0.21 17.16 16.27
N ARG A 64 -1.47 17.58 16.10
CA ARG A 64 -1.87 18.98 16.22
C ARG A 64 -1.88 19.48 17.66
N LYS A 65 -2.11 18.60 18.64
CA LYS A 65 -2.01 18.98 20.05
C LYS A 65 -0.56 19.30 20.45
N SER A 66 0.40 18.55 19.92
CA SER A 66 1.83 18.73 20.22
C SER A 66 2.50 19.84 19.39
N HIS A 67 2.24 19.91 18.08
CA HIS A 67 2.91 20.88 17.18
C HIS A 67 2.01 22.04 16.72
N GLY A 68 0.79 22.13 17.24
CA GLY A 68 -0.18 23.19 16.95
C GLY A 68 -1.09 22.92 15.75
N HIS A 69 -2.16 23.70 15.63
CA HIS A 69 -3.22 23.51 14.62
C HIS A 69 -2.78 23.74 13.17
N ASN A 70 -1.64 24.39 12.96
CA ASN A 70 -1.12 24.73 11.64
C ASN A 70 -0.55 23.53 10.86
N VAL A 71 -0.44 22.36 11.50
CA VAL A 71 0.01 21.14 10.82
C VAL A 71 -0.98 20.74 9.72
N GLY A 72 -0.48 20.75 8.49
CA GLY A 72 -1.21 20.35 7.29
C GLY A 72 -1.55 18.87 7.31
N HIS A 73 -2.81 18.54 7.08
CA HIS A 73 -3.27 17.15 6.96
C HIS A 73 -3.20 16.70 5.50
N LEU A 74 -2.36 15.71 5.23
CA LEU A 74 -2.24 15.07 3.93
C LEU A 74 -2.77 13.64 3.98
N ARG A 75 -3.26 13.16 2.84
CA ARG A 75 -3.76 11.80 2.67
C ARG A 75 -2.81 10.99 1.80
N ASP A 76 -2.62 9.72 2.15
CA ASP A 76 -1.93 8.80 1.27
C ASP A 76 -2.76 8.51 0.01
N LEU A 77 -2.18 8.84 -1.15
CA LEU A 77 -2.77 8.57 -2.46
C LEU A 77 -3.12 7.09 -2.69
N ARG A 78 -2.34 6.15 -2.14
CA ARG A 78 -2.63 4.72 -2.28
C ARG A 78 -3.93 4.34 -1.58
N HIS A 79 -4.12 4.82 -0.36
CA HIS A 79 -5.31 4.58 0.45
C HIS A 79 -6.52 5.29 -0.15
N LEU A 80 -6.35 6.54 -0.59
CA LEU A 80 -7.38 7.28 -1.30
C LEU A 80 -7.83 6.56 -2.58
N GLY A 81 -6.88 6.03 -3.36
CA GLY A 81 -7.18 5.21 -4.53
C GLY A 81 -7.86 3.88 -4.19
N ASN A 82 -7.58 3.27 -3.03
CA ASN A 82 -8.33 2.10 -2.55
C ASN A 82 -9.77 2.48 -2.17
N SER A 83 -9.98 3.63 -1.54
CA SER A 83 -11.31 4.18 -1.27
C SER A 83 -12.09 4.41 -2.56
N LEU A 84 -11.49 5.01 -3.60
CA LEU A 84 -12.10 5.12 -4.93
C LEU A 84 -12.55 3.76 -5.47
N LYS A 85 -11.69 2.74 -5.42
CA LYS A 85 -12.05 1.39 -5.88
C LYS A 85 -13.26 0.83 -5.11
N ARG A 86 -13.29 1.03 -3.79
CA ARG A 86 -14.42 0.60 -2.94
C ARG A 86 -15.71 1.31 -3.34
N GLU A 87 -15.66 2.62 -3.55
CA GLU A 87 -16.85 3.38 -3.96
C GLU A 87 -17.34 3.00 -5.36
N LEU A 88 -16.45 2.80 -6.33
CA LEU A 88 -16.83 2.28 -7.65
C LEU A 88 -17.48 0.88 -7.58
N ASN A 89 -17.02 0.05 -6.65
CA ASN A 89 -17.62 -1.27 -6.40
C ASN A 89 -19.00 -1.20 -5.71
N LYS A 90 -19.34 -0.08 -5.07
CA LYS A 90 -20.65 0.14 -4.41
C LYS A 90 -21.62 1.00 -5.22
N ALA A 91 -21.11 1.88 -6.09
CA ALA A 91 -21.88 2.82 -6.90
C ALA A 91 -23.12 2.23 -7.61
N PRO A 92 -24.27 2.91 -7.62
CA PRO A 92 -25.50 2.37 -8.23
C PRO A 92 -25.48 2.55 -9.75
N PHE A 93 -24.55 1.91 -10.45
CA PHE A 93 -24.51 1.90 -11.91
C PHE A 93 -25.69 1.15 -12.52
N SER A 94 -26.11 1.58 -13.71
CA SER A 94 -27.19 0.97 -14.47
C SER A 94 -26.91 -0.50 -14.76
N LYS A 95 -27.97 -1.32 -14.78
CA LYS A 95 -27.87 -2.77 -15.04
C LYS A 95 -27.23 -3.08 -16.40
N GLY A 96 -27.34 -2.14 -17.35
CA GLY A 96 -26.79 -2.26 -18.70
C GLY A 96 -25.33 -1.85 -18.85
N MET A 97 -24.74 -1.19 -17.84
CA MET A 97 -23.40 -0.60 -17.94
C MET A 97 -22.31 -1.64 -18.21
N LEU A 98 -22.38 -2.77 -17.51
CA LEU A 98 -21.43 -3.87 -17.59
C LEU A 98 -22.18 -5.15 -17.99
N LYS A 99 -21.88 -5.67 -19.20
CA LYS A 99 -22.46 -6.93 -19.70
C LYS A 99 -21.46 -8.09 -19.51
N GLY A 100 -21.95 -9.26 -19.11
CA GLY A 100 -21.17 -10.50 -18.98
C GLY A 100 -21.59 -11.39 -17.80
N HIS A 101 -21.17 -12.66 -17.82
CA HIS A 101 -21.57 -13.69 -16.85
C HIS A 101 -21.08 -13.43 -15.41
N SER A 102 -19.89 -12.84 -15.23
CA SER A 102 -19.35 -12.51 -13.90
C SER A 102 -19.36 -11.00 -13.64
N LYS A 103 -20.55 -10.43 -13.41
CA LYS A 103 -20.74 -8.98 -13.18
C LYS A 103 -19.86 -8.44 -12.04
N CYS A 104 -19.71 -9.21 -10.95
CA CYS A 104 -18.87 -8.82 -9.80
C CYS A 104 -17.38 -8.70 -10.18
N ASN A 105 -16.85 -9.67 -10.93
CA ASN A 105 -15.45 -9.66 -11.38
C ASN A 105 -15.21 -8.51 -12.37
N ILE A 106 -16.08 -8.36 -13.38
CA ILE A 106 -15.99 -7.28 -14.38
C ILE A 106 -16.01 -5.91 -13.68
N ARG A 107 -16.90 -5.73 -12.71
CA ARG A 107 -17.00 -4.49 -11.93
C ARG A 107 -15.73 -4.20 -11.13
N SER A 108 -15.17 -5.20 -10.46
CA SER A 108 -13.90 -5.07 -9.72
C SER A 108 -12.73 -4.71 -10.64
N ARG A 109 -12.69 -5.27 -11.86
CA ARG A 109 -11.69 -4.96 -12.90
C ARG A 109 -11.89 -3.56 -13.49
N PHE A 110 -13.13 -3.14 -13.69
CA PHE A 110 -13.47 -1.76 -14.07
C PHE A 110 -12.99 -0.76 -13.01
N ALA A 111 -13.35 -0.99 -11.74
CA ALA A 111 -12.92 -0.16 -10.63
C ALA A 111 -11.38 -0.09 -10.51
N LEU A 112 -10.69 -1.22 -10.74
CA LEU A 112 -9.23 -1.25 -10.77
C LEU A 112 -8.63 -0.43 -11.93
N SER A 113 -9.25 -0.50 -13.11
CA SER A 113 -8.83 0.27 -14.30
C SER A 113 -8.99 1.76 -14.09
N VAL A 114 -10.15 2.20 -13.60
CA VAL A 114 -10.42 3.61 -13.27
C VAL A 114 -9.44 4.10 -12.21
N LYS A 115 -9.26 3.36 -11.11
CA LYS A 115 -8.27 3.68 -10.07
C LYS A 115 -6.86 3.84 -10.65
N ALA A 116 -6.39 2.84 -11.39
CA ALA A 116 -5.03 2.83 -11.93
C ALA A 116 -4.81 3.99 -12.90
N ARG A 117 -5.84 4.33 -13.69
CA ARG A 117 -5.86 5.46 -14.58
C ARG A 117 -5.77 6.78 -13.82
N CYS A 118 -6.64 7.03 -12.84
CA CYS A 118 -6.66 8.27 -12.06
C CYS A 118 -5.32 8.52 -11.36
N ILE A 119 -4.77 7.51 -10.68
CA ILE A 119 -3.47 7.62 -10.01
C ILE A 119 -2.34 7.91 -11.00
N ALA A 120 -2.36 7.28 -12.18
CA ALA A 120 -1.33 7.51 -13.18
C ALA A 120 -1.41 8.94 -13.74
N GLU A 121 -2.61 9.44 -14.02
CA GLU A 121 -2.84 10.82 -14.48
C GLU A 121 -2.36 11.84 -13.45
N LEU A 122 -2.73 11.65 -12.18
CA LEU A 122 -2.29 12.53 -11.10
C LEU A 122 -0.77 12.57 -10.98
N LYS A 123 -0.10 11.40 -11.00
CA LYS A 123 1.37 11.35 -10.92
C LYS A 123 2.05 11.97 -12.14
N ALA A 124 1.52 11.74 -13.33
CA ALA A 124 2.11 12.28 -14.56
C ALA A 124 1.91 13.80 -14.67
N SER A 125 0.70 14.29 -14.37
CA SER A 125 0.39 15.72 -14.33
C SER A 125 1.17 16.45 -13.24
N HIS A 126 1.24 15.91 -12.02
CA HIS A 126 2.04 16.48 -10.93
C HIS A 126 3.52 16.59 -11.31
N LYS A 127 4.09 15.54 -11.93
CA LYS A 127 5.46 15.57 -12.44
C LYS A 127 5.67 16.64 -13.51
N LYS A 128 4.75 16.79 -14.46
CA LYS A 128 4.88 17.76 -15.57
C LYS A 128 4.70 19.20 -15.09
N LEU A 129 3.77 19.43 -14.17
CA LEU A 129 3.44 20.74 -13.61
C LEU A 129 4.28 21.08 -12.36
N GLN A 130 5.29 20.27 -12.05
CA GLN A 130 6.20 20.45 -10.91
C GLN A 130 5.48 20.66 -9.57
N GLY A 131 4.29 20.07 -9.41
CA GLY A 131 3.49 20.19 -8.20
C GLY A 131 2.70 21.49 -8.02
N ASP A 132 2.57 22.35 -9.04
CA ASP A 132 1.68 23.52 -8.96
C ASP A 132 0.20 23.09 -8.86
N ILE A 133 -0.34 23.21 -7.65
CA ILE A 133 -1.70 22.78 -7.32
C ILE A 133 -2.77 23.64 -7.99
N ILE A 134 -2.53 24.93 -8.21
CA ILE A 134 -3.52 25.83 -8.80
C ILE A 134 -3.75 25.44 -10.25
N THR A 135 -2.65 25.26 -11.00
CA THR A 135 -2.72 24.78 -12.38
C THR A 135 -3.21 23.34 -12.46
N LEU A 136 -2.79 22.47 -11.53
CA LEU A 136 -3.25 21.08 -11.47
C LEU A 136 -4.76 21.00 -11.33
N LYS A 137 -5.37 21.80 -10.44
CA LYS A 137 -6.84 21.86 -10.26
C LYS A 137 -7.57 22.23 -11.54
N LYS A 138 -7.07 23.23 -12.29
CA LYS A 138 -7.67 23.67 -13.56
C LYS A 138 -7.61 22.57 -14.63
N VAL A 139 -6.44 21.94 -14.80
CA VAL A 139 -6.23 20.90 -15.81
C VAL A 139 -7.01 19.63 -15.46
N MET A 140 -7.14 19.31 -14.18
CA MET A 140 -7.76 18.05 -13.74
C MET A 140 -9.24 17.95 -14.12
N VAL A 141 -9.96 19.08 -14.22
CA VAL A 141 -11.36 19.11 -14.69
C VAL A 141 -11.48 18.48 -16.09
N ASN A 142 -10.57 18.85 -17.00
CA ASN A 142 -10.54 18.32 -18.37
C ASN A 142 -10.09 16.85 -18.39
N ILE A 143 -9.16 16.46 -17.51
CA ILE A 143 -8.72 15.07 -17.36
C ILE A 143 -9.89 14.18 -16.92
N ILE A 144 -10.68 14.60 -15.93
CA ILE A 144 -11.83 13.82 -15.42
C ILE A 144 -12.82 13.55 -16.56
N SER A 145 -13.22 14.58 -17.29
CA SER A 145 -14.11 14.44 -18.46
C SER A 145 -13.51 13.50 -19.51
N THR A 146 -12.21 13.63 -19.77
CA THR A 146 -11.48 12.76 -20.73
C THR A 146 -11.44 11.31 -20.28
N ILE A 147 -11.25 11.03 -18.99
CA ILE A 147 -11.27 9.66 -18.44
C ILE A 147 -12.65 9.02 -18.68
N ILE A 148 -13.73 9.74 -18.38
CA ILE A 148 -15.11 9.24 -18.55
C ILE A 148 -15.39 8.92 -20.02
N LEU A 149 -15.08 9.86 -20.93
CA LEU A 149 -15.24 9.66 -22.38
C LEU A 149 -14.43 8.46 -22.89
N CYS A 150 -13.19 8.32 -22.40
CA CYS A 150 -12.32 7.22 -22.75
C CYS A 150 -12.88 5.86 -22.31
N PHE A 151 -13.47 5.77 -21.10
CA PHE A 151 -14.14 4.55 -20.64
C PHE A 151 -15.47 4.27 -21.36
N ASN A 152 -16.12 5.29 -21.90
CA ASN A 152 -17.32 5.13 -22.72
C ASN A 152 -17.03 4.72 -24.18
N GLY A 153 -15.75 4.53 -24.53
CA GLY A 153 -15.32 4.09 -25.86
C GLY A 153 -14.82 5.19 -26.78
N TYR A 154 -14.90 6.46 -26.37
CA TYR A 154 -14.43 7.63 -27.14
C TYR A 154 -12.98 7.99 -26.80
N CYS A 155 -12.10 6.99 -26.78
CA CYS A 155 -10.66 7.25 -26.71
C CYS A 155 -10.21 7.85 -28.04
N GLY A 156 -9.37 8.88 -28.02
CA GLY A 156 -9.03 9.60 -29.26
C GLY A 156 -8.44 10.98 -29.00
N THR A 157 -8.97 11.96 -29.71
CA THR A 157 -8.53 13.38 -29.68
C THR A 157 -8.55 13.98 -28.27
N SER A 158 -9.60 13.76 -27.48
CA SER A 158 -9.67 14.26 -26.09
C SER A 158 -8.56 13.67 -25.21
N CYS A 159 -8.27 12.37 -25.37
CA CYS A 159 -7.14 11.74 -24.68
C CYS A 159 -5.82 12.34 -25.15
N ALA A 160 -5.58 12.45 -26.46
CA ALA A 160 -4.35 13.02 -27.00
C ALA A 160 -4.11 14.46 -26.53
N LYS A 161 -5.18 15.26 -26.36
CA LYS A 161 -5.10 16.66 -25.96
C LYS A 161 -4.92 16.86 -24.45
N TYR A 162 -5.67 16.13 -23.62
CA TYR A 162 -5.78 16.41 -22.18
C TYR A 162 -5.18 15.35 -21.26
N SER A 163 -4.98 14.12 -21.74
CA SER A 163 -4.41 13.05 -20.92
C SER A 163 -2.89 13.10 -20.90
N TYR A 164 -2.30 12.86 -19.74
CA TYR A 164 -0.85 12.69 -19.60
C TYR A 164 -0.39 11.24 -19.73
N VAL A 165 -1.32 10.29 -19.88
CA VAL A 165 -1.03 8.84 -19.80
C VAL A 165 -1.59 8.04 -20.99
N CYS A 166 -2.63 8.51 -21.68
CA CYS A 166 -3.13 7.88 -22.91
C CYS A 166 -2.82 8.75 -24.11
N ALA A 167 -2.20 8.15 -25.12
CA ALA A 167 -1.88 8.79 -26.39
C ALA A 167 -3.08 8.95 -27.35
N GLY A 168 -4.29 8.52 -26.96
CA GLY A 168 -5.47 8.59 -27.83
C GLY A 168 -5.54 7.54 -28.93
N THR A 169 -4.74 6.48 -28.87
CA THR A 169 -4.65 5.44 -29.91
C THR A 169 -5.73 4.35 -29.81
N ASN A 170 -6.93 4.68 -29.29
CA ASN A 170 -8.00 3.73 -28.97
C ASN A 170 -7.62 2.61 -27.98
N ARG A 171 -6.40 2.63 -27.41
CA ARG A 171 -5.94 1.72 -26.37
C ARG A 171 -5.79 2.47 -25.05
N GLN A 172 -6.61 2.06 -24.09
CA GLN A 172 -6.53 2.59 -22.72
C GLN A 172 -5.24 2.15 -22.04
N ALA A 173 -4.49 3.11 -21.49
CA ALA A 173 -3.32 2.79 -20.70
C ALA A 173 -3.73 2.13 -19.37
N LYS A 174 -3.11 0.97 -19.06
CA LYS A 174 -3.37 0.17 -17.84
C LYS A 174 -4.84 -0.24 -17.69
N ASN A 175 -5.45 -0.70 -18.77
CA ASN A 175 -6.78 -1.28 -18.75
C ASN A 175 -6.72 -2.73 -18.22
N PHE A 176 -7.49 -3.00 -17.16
CA PHE A 176 -7.66 -4.33 -16.62
C PHE A 176 -8.96 -4.98 -17.10
N MET A 177 -9.77 -4.32 -17.93
CA MET A 177 -10.98 -4.90 -18.50
C MET A 177 -10.64 -6.04 -19.47
N PRO A 178 -11.48 -7.09 -19.56
CA PRO A 178 -11.37 -8.08 -20.63
C PRO A 178 -11.58 -7.45 -22.00
N ASN A 179 -10.87 -7.94 -23.03
CA ASN A 179 -10.93 -7.38 -24.40
C ASN A 179 -12.34 -7.39 -25.01
N ASN A 180 -13.18 -8.36 -24.62
CA ASN A 180 -14.52 -8.56 -25.19
C ASN A 180 -15.61 -7.78 -24.44
N VAL A 181 -15.28 -7.08 -23.36
CA VAL A 181 -16.25 -6.34 -22.56
C VAL A 181 -16.19 -4.86 -22.92
N LYS A 182 -17.25 -4.37 -23.56
CA LYS A 182 -17.46 -2.94 -23.79
C LYS A 182 -18.36 -2.38 -22.69
N VAL A 183 -17.93 -1.26 -22.10
CA VAL A 183 -18.75 -0.51 -21.14
C VAL A 183 -19.71 0.37 -21.93
N LYS A 184 -20.99 0.38 -21.56
CA LYS A 184 -22.01 1.26 -22.16
C LYS A 184 -22.63 2.13 -21.08
N MET A 185 -22.14 3.36 -20.90
CA MET A 185 -22.64 4.24 -19.85
C MET A 185 -23.82 5.07 -20.35
N VAL A 186 -24.89 5.14 -19.56
CA VAL A 186 -25.90 6.21 -19.70
C VAL A 186 -25.43 7.48 -18.99
N ASP A 187 -26.08 8.61 -19.21
CA ASP A 187 -25.66 9.89 -18.63
C ASP A 187 -25.65 9.88 -17.10
N SER A 188 -26.58 9.15 -16.47
CA SER A 188 -26.59 8.95 -15.01
C SER A 188 -25.36 8.17 -14.53
N ASP A 189 -24.91 7.16 -15.27
CA ASP A 189 -23.69 6.40 -14.95
C ASP A 189 -22.45 7.30 -15.05
N GLN A 190 -22.40 8.17 -16.05
CA GLN A 190 -21.30 9.12 -16.23
C GLN A 190 -21.21 10.10 -15.05
N GLN A 191 -22.34 10.59 -14.55
CA GLN A 191 -22.39 11.45 -13.36
C GLN A 191 -21.94 10.72 -12.10
N VAL A 192 -22.38 9.47 -11.89
CA VAL A 192 -21.91 8.65 -10.77
C VAL A 192 -20.41 8.40 -10.86
N LEU A 193 -19.90 8.06 -12.04
CA LEU A 193 -18.48 7.85 -12.27
C LEU A 193 -17.67 9.13 -12.01
N ARG A 194 -18.16 10.29 -12.46
CA ARG A 194 -17.54 11.59 -12.19
C ARG A 194 -17.39 11.84 -10.70
N LYS A 195 -18.48 11.70 -9.93
CA LYS A 195 -18.47 11.87 -8.46
C LYS A 195 -17.47 10.95 -7.79
N CYS A 196 -17.38 9.69 -8.23
CA CYS A 196 -16.38 8.77 -7.71
C CYS A 196 -14.96 9.26 -8.03
N ILE A 197 -14.66 9.61 -9.29
CA ILE A 197 -13.32 10.05 -9.72
C ILE A 197 -12.88 11.32 -8.95
N GLU A 198 -13.81 12.24 -8.69
CA GLU A 198 -13.58 13.47 -7.92
C GLU A 198 -13.10 13.20 -6.48
N MET A 199 -13.34 12.02 -5.92
CA MET A 199 -12.76 11.63 -4.63
C MET A 199 -11.23 11.59 -4.63
N VAL A 200 -10.60 11.42 -5.80
CA VAL A 200 -9.13 11.37 -5.96
C VAL A 200 -8.63 12.58 -6.73
N LEU A 201 -9.35 13.00 -7.78
CA LEU A 201 -8.93 14.04 -8.71
C LEU A 201 -9.63 15.38 -8.49
N GLY A 202 -10.59 15.46 -7.56
CA GLY A 202 -11.31 16.69 -7.24
C GLY A 202 -10.46 17.66 -6.42
N PRO A 203 -10.83 18.96 -6.37
CA PRO A 203 -10.01 20.00 -5.76
C PRO A 203 -9.58 19.71 -4.31
N ALA A 204 -10.50 19.24 -3.47
CA ALA A 204 -10.22 18.90 -2.07
C ALA A 204 -9.23 17.72 -1.94
N ALA A 205 -9.34 16.73 -2.83
CA ALA A 205 -8.42 15.59 -2.85
C ALA A 205 -7.02 16.01 -3.33
N LEU A 206 -6.93 16.94 -4.28
CA LEU A 206 -5.66 17.50 -4.74
C LEU A 206 -4.95 18.29 -3.64
N ASP A 207 -5.69 19.07 -2.85
CA ASP A 207 -5.12 19.77 -1.68
C ASP A 207 -4.58 18.77 -0.64
N ALA A 208 -5.36 17.73 -0.35
CA ALA A 208 -4.96 16.68 0.60
C ALA A 208 -3.81 15.81 0.09
N THR A 209 -3.54 15.78 -1.23
CA THR A 209 -2.48 14.94 -1.83
C THR A 209 -1.36 15.77 -2.48
N LYS A 210 -1.28 17.07 -2.18
CA LYS A 210 -0.39 18.02 -2.87
C LYS A 210 1.09 17.62 -2.91
N LEU A 211 1.58 16.94 -1.87
CA LEU A 211 2.98 16.48 -1.79
C LEU A 211 3.20 15.05 -2.31
N LEU A 212 2.16 14.34 -2.73
CA LEU A 212 2.21 12.93 -3.17
C LEU A 212 2.97 11.99 -2.23
N THR A 213 2.96 12.29 -0.93
CA THR A 213 3.56 11.48 0.12
C THR A 213 2.77 10.19 0.33
N THR A 214 3.43 9.16 0.87
CA THR A 214 2.84 7.83 1.06
C THR A 214 3.25 7.24 2.40
N THR A 215 2.37 6.47 3.05
CA THR A 215 2.67 5.77 4.31
C THR A 215 3.45 4.46 4.11
N GLN A 216 3.73 4.07 2.86
CA GLN A 216 4.30 2.75 2.55
C GLN A 216 5.63 2.43 3.25
N LYS A 217 6.51 3.42 3.38
CA LYS A 217 7.79 3.24 4.08
C LYS A 217 7.55 2.96 5.56
N CYS A 218 6.69 3.75 6.20
CA CYS A 218 6.29 3.58 7.59
C CYS A 218 5.62 2.20 7.81
N GLU A 219 4.69 1.80 6.94
CA GLU A 219 4.08 0.48 7.02
C GLU A 219 5.08 -0.67 6.86
N ALA A 220 6.07 -0.52 5.98
CA ALA A 220 7.11 -1.52 5.78
C ALA A 220 8.02 -1.65 7.01
N ALA A 221 8.37 -0.53 7.64
CA ALA A 221 9.06 -0.50 8.92
C ALA A 221 8.23 -1.17 10.01
N ASN A 222 6.95 -0.80 10.16
CA ASN A 222 6.04 -1.37 11.15
C ASN A 222 5.88 -2.89 10.98
N ARG A 223 5.73 -3.39 9.75
CA ARG A 223 5.70 -4.83 9.46
C ARG A 223 7.01 -5.53 9.86
N SER A 224 8.14 -4.85 9.68
CA SER A 224 9.45 -5.39 10.08
C SER A 224 9.60 -5.45 11.61
N TYR A 225 9.08 -4.45 12.34
CA TYR A 225 9.04 -4.48 13.80
C TYR A 225 8.12 -5.58 14.32
N GLN A 226 6.95 -5.78 13.70
CA GLN A 226 6.04 -6.88 14.03
C GLN A 226 6.64 -8.26 13.74
N ALA A 227 7.54 -8.38 12.76
CA ALA A 227 8.22 -9.65 12.48
C ALA A 227 9.18 -10.05 13.60
N VAL A 228 9.83 -9.08 14.26
CA VAL A 228 10.71 -9.35 15.41
C VAL A 228 9.97 -9.34 16.74
N ASN A 229 8.84 -8.64 16.84
CA ASN A 229 7.97 -8.60 18.02
C ASN A 229 6.52 -8.91 17.61
N PRO A 230 6.19 -10.19 17.37
CA PRO A 230 4.83 -10.60 17.05
C PRO A 230 3.85 -10.29 18.18
N LYS A 231 2.62 -9.93 17.81
CA LYS A 231 1.55 -9.58 18.75
C LYS A 231 1.15 -10.73 19.69
N SER A 232 1.48 -11.97 19.34
CA SER A 232 1.16 -13.17 20.11
C SER A 232 2.15 -13.46 21.24
N VAL A 233 3.29 -12.74 21.32
CA VAL A 233 4.35 -13.02 22.29
C VAL A 233 4.86 -11.74 22.92
N THR A 234 4.90 -11.72 24.25
CA THR A 234 5.41 -10.58 25.02
C THR A 234 6.91 -10.73 25.27
N PHE A 235 7.71 -9.79 24.74
CA PHE A 235 9.17 -9.75 24.86
C PHE A 235 9.66 -8.73 25.90
N SER A 236 9.13 -8.73 27.12
CA SER A 236 9.38 -7.66 28.10
C SER A 236 10.85 -7.37 28.41
N ARG A 237 11.72 -8.39 28.42
CA ARG A 237 13.16 -8.25 28.74
C ARG A 237 14.00 -7.74 27.57
N ASN A 238 13.61 -8.03 26.32
CA ASN A 238 14.44 -7.79 25.13
C ASN A 238 13.71 -7.08 23.99
N CYS A 239 12.49 -6.57 24.20
CA CYS A 239 11.70 -5.86 23.20
C CYS A 239 12.49 -4.71 22.55
N GLU A 240 13.08 -3.84 23.38
CA GLU A 240 13.88 -2.69 22.93
C GLU A 240 15.05 -3.16 22.07
N GLY A 241 15.86 -4.10 22.57
CA GLY A 241 17.00 -4.65 21.82
C GLY A 241 16.60 -5.30 20.49
N ARG A 242 15.44 -5.97 20.44
CA ARG A 242 14.90 -6.54 19.19
C ARG A 242 14.48 -5.45 18.21
N ILE A 243 13.79 -4.40 18.68
CA ILE A 243 13.38 -3.25 17.83
C ILE A 243 14.63 -2.52 17.32
N HIS A 244 15.54 -2.08 18.20
CA HIS A 244 16.76 -1.37 17.80
C HIS A 244 17.63 -2.21 16.88
N GLY A 245 17.76 -3.51 17.18
CA GLY A 245 18.48 -4.45 16.33
C GLY A 245 17.89 -4.57 14.93
N GLN A 246 16.56 -4.51 14.81
CA GLN A 246 15.86 -4.52 13.53
C GLN A 246 15.96 -3.18 12.79
N VAL A 247 15.87 -2.04 13.50
CA VAL A 247 16.10 -0.70 12.93
C VAL A 247 17.50 -0.62 12.31
N TYR A 248 18.52 -1.05 13.05
CA TYR A 248 19.89 -1.07 12.56
C TYR A 248 20.06 -1.94 11.31
N LYS A 249 19.41 -3.12 11.28
CA LYS A 249 19.38 -4.02 10.12
C LYS A 249 18.69 -3.40 8.90
N LEU A 250 17.58 -2.69 9.09
CA LEU A 250 16.87 -2.02 7.99
C LEU A 250 17.70 -0.90 7.36
N ASN A 251 18.49 -0.20 8.17
CA ASN A 251 19.32 0.92 7.72
C ASN A 251 20.64 0.46 7.08
N ASN A 252 21.29 -0.56 7.63
CA ASN A 252 22.64 -0.97 7.24
C ASN A 252 22.72 -2.23 6.38
N GLY A 253 21.63 -2.99 6.24
CA GLY A 253 21.64 -4.31 5.59
C GLY A 253 21.92 -5.44 6.59
N TYR A 254 21.72 -6.68 6.16
CA TYR A 254 21.80 -7.82 7.07
C TYR A 254 23.24 -8.17 7.43
N ALA A 255 24.13 -8.33 6.43
CA ALA A 255 25.52 -8.72 6.69
C ALA A 255 26.25 -7.67 7.53
N ASN A 256 26.18 -6.39 7.13
CA ASN A 256 26.80 -5.29 7.85
C ASN A 256 26.25 -5.16 9.28
N SER A 257 24.95 -5.41 9.47
CA SER A 257 24.37 -5.40 10.81
C SER A 257 24.91 -6.50 11.70
N VAL A 258 25.12 -7.70 11.17
CA VAL A 258 25.63 -8.82 11.96
C VAL A 258 27.09 -8.58 12.30
N ILE A 259 27.91 -8.19 11.32
CA ILE A 259 29.35 -7.92 11.50
C ILE A 259 29.57 -6.84 12.56
N ALA A 260 28.89 -5.69 12.44
CA ALA A 260 29.02 -4.60 13.41
C ALA A 260 28.62 -5.05 14.83
N LYS A 261 27.50 -5.77 14.99
CA LYS A 261 27.07 -6.28 16.30
C LYS A 261 28.08 -7.26 16.90
N THR A 262 28.65 -8.15 16.09
CA THR A 262 29.67 -9.09 16.57
C THR A 262 30.96 -8.40 16.97
N MET A 263 31.34 -7.32 16.28
CA MET A 263 32.51 -6.50 16.64
C MET A 263 32.32 -5.82 18.00
N GLU A 264 31.16 -5.20 18.23
CA GLU A 264 30.83 -4.56 19.50
C GLU A 264 30.74 -5.54 20.67
N LEU A 265 30.37 -6.80 20.42
CA LEU A 265 30.34 -7.86 21.43
C LEU A 265 31.71 -8.52 21.65
N HIS A 266 32.78 -8.00 21.04
CA HIS A 266 34.12 -8.60 21.02
C HIS A 266 34.15 -10.05 20.49
N ALA A 267 33.13 -10.44 19.72
CA ALA A 267 32.98 -11.75 19.09
C ALA A 267 33.34 -11.67 17.60
N ASN A 268 34.52 -11.14 17.31
CA ASN A 268 34.96 -10.81 15.94
C ASN A 268 34.89 -12.02 15.01
N LEU A 269 34.19 -11.85 13.87
CA LEU A 269 34.17 -12.86 12.82
C LEU A 269 35.48 -12.83 12.03
N THR A 270 36.17 -13.97 11.92
CA THR A 270 37.41 -14.09 11.14
C THR A 270 37.15 -13.78 9.66
N GLN A 271 37.95 -12.89 9.08
CA GLN A 271 37.91 -12.59 7.65
C GLN A 271 38.07 -13.85 6.80
N GLY A 272 37.27 -13.97 5.73
CA GLY A 272 37.30 -15.14 4.85
C GLY A 272 36.63 -16.41 5.40
N SER A 273 36.13 -16.41 6.64
CA SER A 273 35.39 -17.52 7.23
C SER A 273 34.13 -17.88 6.43
N LYS A 274 33.66 -19.12 6.60
CA LYS A 274 32.40 -19.59 5.99
C LYS A 274 31.22 -18.68 6.37
N VAL A 275 31.20 -18.16 7.59
CA VAL A 275 30.14 -17.27 8.09
C VAL A 275 30.13 -15.95 7.33
N ILE A 276 31.28 -15.28 7.16
CA ILE A 276 31.35 -14.03 6.39
C ILE A 276 30.97 -14.26 4.93
N LYS A 277 31.42 -15.37 4.33
CA LYS A 277 31.05 -15.74 2.96
C LYS A 277 29.54 -15.94 2.82
N GLN A 278 28.90 -16.57 3.81
CA GLN A 278 27.44 -16.77 3.84
C GLN A 278 26.71 -15.43 3.98
N LEU A 279 27.13 -14.56 4.90
CA LEU A 279 26.52 -13.23 5.07
C LEU A 279 26.61 -12.40 3.78
N ALA A 280 27.78 -12.39 3.13
CA ALA A 280 27.98 -11.70 1.85
C ALA A 280 27.16 -12.35 0.71
N TYR A 281 26.94 -13.67 0.74
CA TYR A 281 26.06 -14.34 -0.22
C TYR A 281 24.60 -13.93 -0.03
N GLU A 282 24.11 -13.87 1.21
CA GLU A 282 22.73 -13.49 1.51
C GLU A 282 22.42 -12.05 1.12
N ASP A 283 23.31 -11.11 1.42
CA ASP A 283 23.15 -9.71 1.00
C ASP A 283 23.18 -9.58 -0.53
N ARG A 284 24.10 -10.28 -1.22
CA ARG A 284 24.12 -10.33 -2.68
C ARG A 284 22.83 -10.92 -3.25
N ASN A 285 22.31 -11.98 -2.65
CA ASN A 285 21.07 -12.61 -3.09
C ASN A 285 19.86 -11.69 -2.88
N ASP A 286 19.78 -10.98 -1.76
CA ASP A 286 18.72 -9.99 -1.54
C ASP A 286 18.81 -8.82 -2.53
N LEU A 287 20.00 -8.30 -2.79
CA LEU A 287 20.25 -7.29 -3.82
C LEU A 287 19.87 -7.79 -5.21
N ASN A 288 20.28 -9.02 -5.56
CA ASN A 288 19.94 -9.65 -6.83
C ASN A 288 18.42 -9.85 -6.94
N ARG A 289 17.74 -10.31 -5.89
CA ARG A 289 16.29 -10.44 -5.86
C ARG A 289 15.62 -9.08 -6.10
N LYS A 290 16.06 -8.03 -5.42
CA LYS A 290 15.58 -6.65 -5.60
C LYS A 290 15.78 -6.17 -7.05
N ARG A 291 17.00 -6.30 -7.59
CA ARG A 291 17.35 -5.93 -8.98
C ARG A 291 16.56 -6.74 -10.01
N THR A 292 16.57 -8.06 -9.90
CA THR A 292 15.88 -8.98 -10.80
C THR A 292 14.38 -8.73 -10.80
N SER A 293 13.79 -8.45 -9.64
CA SER A 293 12.37 -8.12 -9.54
C SER A 293 11.97 -6.88 -10.34
N ALA A 294 12.90 -5.96 -10.60
CA ALA A 294 12.65 -4.75 -11.37
C ALA A 294 12.77 -4.97 -12.89
N THR A 295 13.47 -6.02 -13.33
CA THR A 295 13.74 -6.28 -14.76
C THR A 295 12.47 -6.56 -15.58
N ILE A 296 12.48 -6.16 -16.85
CA ILE A 296 11.37 -6.40 -17.79
C ILE A 296 11.13 -7.90 -17.95
N LYS A 297 12.20 -8.71 -18.04
CA LYS A 297 12.12 -10.18 -18.15
C LYS A 297 11.39 -10.80 -16.96
N ALA A 298 11.73 -10.40 -15.72
CA ALA A 298 11.03 -10.90 -14.54
C ALA A 298 9.58 -10.42 -14.46
N ARG A 299 9.28 -9.18 -14.90
CA ARG A 299 7.90 -8.69 -15.00
C ARG A 299 7.08 -9.51 -16.01
N ALA A 300 7.64 -9.79 -17.18
CA ALA A 300 7.03 -10.59 -18.23
C ALA A 300 6.80 -12.04 -17.77
N LEU A 301 7.80 -12.66 -17.13
CA LEU A 301 7.67 -14.01 -16.58
C LEU A 301 6.56 -14.08 -15.53
N ARG A 302 6.52 -13.14 -14.57
CA ARG A 302 5.44 -13.09 -13.58
C ARG A 302 4.07 -12.88 -14.21
N ALA A 303 3.97 -12.05 -15.26
CA ALA A 303 2.74 -11.88 -16.00
C ALA A 303 2.31 -13.19 -16.69
N ARG A 304 3.25 -13.90 -17.33
CA ARG A 304 3.02 -15.22 -17.96
C ARG A 304 2.59 -16.26 -16.94
N THR A 305 3.31 -16.40 -15.83
CA THR A 305 2.96 -17.33 -14.73
C THR A 305 1.59 -16.99 -14.14
N ARG A 306 1.27 -15.70 -13.97
CA ARG A 306 -0.04 -15.28 -13.46
C ARG A 306 -1.15 -15.61 -14.46
N ASN A 307 -0.96 -15.33 -15.76
CA ASN A 307 -1.93 -15.68 -16.80
C ASN A 307 -2.13 -17.19 -16.89
N TYR A 308 -1.06 -17.98 -16.79
CA TYR A 308 -1.15 -19.44 -16.73
C TYR A 308 -1.96 -19.91 -15.51
N ARG A 309 -1.68 -19.38 -14.32
CA ARG A 309 -2.45 -19.67 -13.10
C ARG A 309 -3.91 -19.24 -13.21
N TYR A 310 -4.20 -18.12 -13.88
CA TYR A 310 -5.58 -17.70 -14.10
C TYR A 310 -6.33 -18.64 -15.06
N LYS A 311 -5.70 -19.06 -16.16
CA LYS A 311 -6.28 -20.06 -17.06
C LYS A 311 -6.55 -21.37 -16.36
N LEU A 312 -5.57 -21.86 -15.60
CA LEU A 312 -5.69 -23.06 -14.78
C LEU A 312 -6.84 -22.93 -13.75
N HIS A 313 -7.02 -21.74 -13.17
CA HIS A 313 -8.12 -21.46 -12.24
C HIS A 313 -9.49 -21.37 -12.92
N GLU A 314 -9.56 -20.86 -14.16
CA GLU A 314 -10.77 -20.86 -14.98
C GLU A 314 -11.16 -22.29 -15.38
N GLU A 315 -10.18 -23.13 -15.70
CA GLU A 315 -10.35 -24.55 -16.06
C GLU A 315 -10.76 -25.42 -14.86
N LEU A 316 -10.21 -25.15 -13.67
CA LEU A 316 -10.40 -25.98 -12.47
C LEU A 316 -11.56 -25.55 -11.55
N HIS A 317 -12.37 -24.54 -11.92
CA HIS A 317 -13.44 -23.99 -11.07
C HIS A 317 -13.03 -23.78 -9.59
N TYR A 318 -11.80 -23.33 -9.35
CA TYR A 318 -11.24 -23.27 -8.00
C TYR A 318 -12.00 -22.29 -7.08
N GLY A 319 -12.72 -22.83 -6.10
CA GLY A 319 -13.22 -22.11 -4.93
C GLY A 319 -12.07 -21.86 -3.96
N LYS A 320 -11.98 -20.65 -3.40
CA LYS A 320 -10.89 -20.28 -2.50
C LYS A 320 -11.38 -20.24 -1.05
N GLY A 321 -11.55 -21.40 -0.44
CA GLY A 321 -11.74 -21.63 0.99
C GLY A 321 -10.62 -22.48 1.58
N ILE A 322 -10.25 -22.25 2.85
CA ILE A 322 -9.27 -23.09 3.58
C ILE A 322 -9.77 -24.53 3.76
N SER A 323 -11.08 -24.73 3.68
CA SER A 323 -11.79 -26.02 3.76
C SER A 323 -12.12 -26.65 2.41
N ASP A 324 -11.81 -25.99 1.30
CA ASP A 324 -12.14 -26.53 -0.02
C ASP A 324 -11.14 -27.64 -0.38
N PRO A 325 -11.62 -28.77 -0.92
CA PRO A 325 -10.75 -29.87 -1.32
C PRO A 325 -9.69 -29.36 -2.31
N LYS A 326 -8.44 -29.82 -2.14
CA LYS A 326 -7.37 -29.49 -3.08
C LYS A 326 -7.84 -29.91 -4.47
N PRO A 327 -7.75 -29.03 -5.48
CA PRO A 327 -8.16 -29.40 -6.84
C PRO A 327 -7.36 -30.62 -7.27
N ASP A 328 -8.06 -31.60 -7.81
CA ASP A 328 -7.47 -32.81 -8.36
C ASP A 328 -6.72 -32.44 -9.65
N PHE A 329 -5.40 -32.66 -9.63
CA PHE A 329 -4.50 -32.32 -10.73
C PHE A 329 -4.19 -33.54 -11.61
N GLU A 330 -4.72 -34.73 -11.30
CA GLU A 330 -4.36 -35.97 -11.97
C GLU A 330 -4.89 -36.06 -13.41
N GLY A 331 -5.93 -35.28 -13.75
CA GLY A 331 -6.54 -35.25 -15.09
C GLY A 331 -5.97 -34.23 -16.09
N LEU A 332 -5.00 -33.39 -15.71
CA LEU A 332 -4.51 -32.33 -16.59
C LEU A 332 -3.19 -32.72 -17.32
N PRO A 333 -3.22 -32.96 -18.65
CA PRO A 333 -2.11 -33.55 -19.39
C PRO A 333 -0.82 -32.70 -19.44
N HIS A 334 -0.89 -31.43 -19.04
CA HIS A 334 0.20 -30.44 -19.12
C HIS A 334 0.99 -30.25 -17.81
N LEU A 335 0.64 -30.95 -16.73
CA LEU A 335 1.31 -30.80 -15.43
C LEU A 335 2.47 -31.78 -15.18
N LYS A 336 2.71 -32.76 -16.07
CA LYS A 336 3.77 -33.78 -15.89
C LYS A 336 5.21 -33.22 -15.82
N HIS A 337 5.45 -31.97 -16.22
CA HIS A 337 6.80 -31.39 -16.28
C HIS A 337 7.09 -30.22 -15.33
N HIS A 338 6.19 -29.87 -14.41
CA HIS A 338 6.43 -28.75 -13.50
C HIS A 338 6.51 -29.19 -12.03
N LYS A 339 7.70 -29.65 -11.63
CA LYS A 339 8.11 -29.68 -10.21
C LYS A 339 8.25 -28.23 -9.71
N TYR A 340 7.18 -27.66 -9.17
CA TYR A 340 7.25 -26.49 -8.29
C TYR A 340 6.27 -26.70 -7.14
N ALA A 341 6.74 -27.45 -6.14
CA ALA A 341 6.32 -27.30 -4.75
C ALA A 341 7.32 -26.35 -4.06
#